data_AF-A0A2A5SJF9-F1
#
_entry.id   AF-A0A2A5SJF9-F1
#
_cell.length_a   1.000
_cell.length_b   1.000
_cell.length_c   1.000
_cell.angle_alpha   90.00
_cell.angle_beta   90.00
_cell.angle_gamma   90.00
#
_symmetry.space_group_name_H-M   'P 1'
#
loop_
_entity.id
_entity.type
_entity.pdbx_description
1 polymer ?
#
loop_
_entity_poly.entity_id
_entity_poly.type
_entity_poly.pdbx_seq_one_letter_code
_entity_poly.pdbx_strand_id
1 'polypeptide(L)'
;MLEYEKFCPKELAVEGEPVGLQVGNPNDELTKVLVTLDIREQTVAEAKALGVNLIIAKHPLIFRPLSALTSMNDQEKLVLDLARAGIAVLSLMTII
;
A
#
# COMPACT_ATOMS: atom_id res chain seq x y z
N MET A 1 -12.20 -4.70 -4.56
CA MET A 1 -12.02 -4.10 -3.21
C MET A 1 -13.13 -4.47 -2.23
N LEU A 2 -14.41 -4.41 -2.61
CA LEU A 2 -15.57 -4.63 -1.73
C LEU A 2 -15.64 -5.96 -0.95
N GLU A 3 -15.04 -7.05 -1.47
CA GLU A 3 -15.06 -8.34 -0.75
C GLU A 3 -14.16 -8.32 0.50
N TYR A 4 -12.99 -7.67 0.44
CA TYR A 4 -12.05 -7.59 1.56
C TYR A 4 -12.62 -6.78 2.74
N GLU A 5 -13.28 -5.65 2.45
CA GLU A 5 -13.87 -4.78 3.48
C GLU A 5 -14.97 -5.48 4.29
N LYS A 6 -15.59 -6.55 3.76
CA LYS A 6 -16.52 -7.39 4.53
C LYS A 6 -15.82 -8.20 5.61
N PHE A 7 -14.61 -8.70 5.33
CA PHE A 7 -13.80 -9.46 6.29
C PHE A 7 -13.05 -8.54 7.25
N CYS A 8 -12.72 -7.34 6.79
CA CYS A 8 -11.87 -6.40 7.53
C CYS A 8 -12.45 -4.98 7.42
N PRO A 9 -13.56 -4.71 8.14
CA PRO A 9 -14.19 -3.39 8.16
C PRO A 9 -13.21 -2.33 8.68
N LYS A 10 -13.23 -1.14 8.07
CA LYS A 10 -12.36 -0.02 8.47
C LYS A 10 -12.67 0.48 9.87
N GLU A 11 -13.91 0.25 10.33
CA GLU A 11 -14.42 0.58 11.65
C GLU A 11 -13.70 -0.17 12.78
N LEU A 12 -13.00 -1.26 12.47
CA LEU A 12 -12.17 -1.99 13.42
C LEU A 12 -10.78 -1.36 13.59
N ALA A 13 -10.38 -0.43 12.72
CA ALA A 13 -9.15 0.31 12.89
C ALA A 13 -9.26 1.28 14.09
N VAL A 14 -8.15 1.49 14.79
CA VAL A 14 -8.09 2.50 15.83
C VAL A 14 -8.29 3.88 15.20
N GLU A 15 -9.07 4.72 15.88
CA GLU A 15 -9.37 6.07 15.41
C GLU A 15 -8.08 6.86 15.11
N GLY A 16 -8.00 7.44 13.92
CA GLY A 16 -6.85 8.23 13.47
C GLY A 16 -5.73 7.42 12.80
N GLU A 17 -5.84 6.09 12.71
CA GLU A 17 -4.88 5.29 11.96
C GLU A 17 -5.14 5.33 10.44
N PRO A 18 -4.09 5.51 9.61
CA PRO A 18 -4.24 5.50 8.18
C PRO A 18 -4.44 4.06 7.67
N VAL A 19 -5.64 3.76 7.21
CA VAL A 19 -6.02 2.48 6.60
C VAL A 19 -6.62 2.68 5.22
N GLY A 20 -6.57 1.64 4.38
CA GLY A 20 -7.14 1.66 3.03
C GLY A 20 -6.11 1.94 1.93
N LEU A 21 -6.58 2.36 0.75
CA LEU A 21 -5.76 2.55 -0.44
C LEU A 21 -4.90 3.81 -0.28
N GLN A 22 -3.58 3.63 -0.29
CA GLN A 22 -2.60 4.71 -0.12
C GLN A 22 -1.92 5.12 -1.44
N VAL A 23 -1.74 4.18 -2.36
CA VAL A 23 -1.11 4.38 -3.67
C VAL A 23 -1.89 3.60 -4.72
N GLY A 24 -2.03 4.17 -5.92
CA GLY A 24 -2.73 3.56 -7.05
C GLY A 24 -4.09 4.21 -7.34
N ASN A 25 -4.83 3.64 -8.28
CA ASN A 25 -6.16 4.11 -8.66
C ASN A 25 -7.20 3.01 -8.33
N PRO A 26 -8.31 3.36 -7.64
CA PRO A 26 -9.34 2.39 -7.25
C PRO A 26 -10.05 1.72 -8.43
N ASN A 27 -9.92 2.27 -9.65
CA ASN A 27 -10.50 1.72 -10.87
C ASN A 27 -9.53 0.82 -11.65
N ASP A 28 -8.29 0.67 -11.21
CA ASP A 28 -7.32 -0.19 -11.89
C ASP A 28 -7.73 -1.66 -11.72
N GLU A 29 -7.53 -2.45 -12.78
CA GLU A 29 -7.73 -3.90 -12.72
C GLU A 29 -6.59 -4.55 -11.94
N LEU A 30 -6.91 -5.14 -10.78
CA LEU A 30 -5.94 -5.80 -9.91
C LEU A 30 -5.91 -7.30 -10.22
N THR A 31 -4.76 -7.80 -10.68
CA THR A 31 -4.61 -9.16 -11.21
C THR A 31 -3.75 -10.05 -10.33
N LYS A 32 -2.80 -9.48 -9.58
CA LYS A 32 -1.92 -10.23 -8.69
C LYS A 32 -1.59 -9.44 -7.43
N VAL A 33 -1.69 -10.12 -6.29
CA VAL A 33 -1.53 -9.54 -4.95
C VAL A 33 -0.27 -10.08 -4.26
N LEU A 34 0.46 -9.20 -3.58
CA LEU A 34 1.50 -9.53 -2.61
C LEU A 34 1.06 -9.08 -1.22
N VAL A 35 1.16 -9.95 -0.22
CA VAL A 35 0.83 -9.63 1.18
C VAL A 35 2.12 -9.52 1.98
N THR A 36 2.27 -8.45 2.75
CA THR A 36 3.48 -8.17 3.53
C THR A 36 3.17 -7.51 4.88
N LEU A 37 4.13 -7.57 5.81
CA LEU A 37 4.11 -6.78 7.05
C LEU A 37 4.50 -5.33 6.77
N ASP A 38 5.67 -5.14 6.16
CA ASP A 38 6.28 -3.85 5.84
C ASP A 38 6.58 -3.76 4.34
N ILE A 39 6.58 -2.54 3.81
CA ILE A 39 7.03 -2.25 2.46
C ILE A 39 8.43 -1.64 2.53
N ARG A 40 9.41 -2.35 1.97
CA ARG A 40 10.79 -1.90 1.80
C ARG A 40 11.20 -2.01 0.34
N GLU A 41 12.39 -1.55 0.00
CA GLU A 41 12.94 -1.60 -1.36
C GLU A 41 12.93 -3.03 -1.91
N GLN A 42 13.22 -4.02 -1.07
CA GLN A 42 13.18 -5.43 -1.44
C GLN A 42 11.75 -5.89 -1.78
N THR A 43 10.75 -5.45 -1.02
CA THR A 43 9.33 -5.74 -1.29
C THR A 43 8.90 -5.16 -2.63
N VAL A 44 9.35 -3.94 -2.95
CA VAL A 44 9.05 -3.31 -4.25
C VAL A 44 9.74 -4.06 -5.40
N ALA A 45 10.98 -4.48 -5.21
CA ALA A 45 11.71 -5.27 -6.20
C ALA A 45 11.04 -6.64 -6.44
N GLU A 46 10.61 -7.31 -5.37
CA GLU A 46 9.87 -8.57 -5.43
C GLU A 46 8.53 -8.39 -6.16
N ALA A 47 7.74 -7.38 -5.82
CA ALA A 47 6.47 -7.10 -6.48
C ALA A 47 6.65 -6.89 -7.99
N LYS A 48 7.68 -6.14 -8.40
CA LYS A 48 8.04 -5.95 -9.81
C LYS A 48 8.44 -7.25 -10.49
N ALA A 49 9.32 -8.04 -9.85
CA ALA A 49 9.79 -9.31 -10.40
C ALA A 49 8.65 -10.33 -10.58
N LEU A 50 7.67 -10.33 -9.68
CA LEU A 50 6.52 -11.22 -9.71
C LEU A 50 5.37 -10.69 -10.58
N GLY A 51 5.46 -9.47 -11.11
CA GLY A 51 4.38 -8.84 -11.88
C GLY A 51 3.12 -8.59 -11.02
N VAL A 52 3.32 -8.21 -9.76
CA VAL A 52 2.26 -7.85 -8.81
C VAL A 52 1.79 -6.42 -9.11
N ASN A 53 0.49 -6.18 -9.06
CA ASN A 53 -0.09 -4.84 -9.18
C ASN A 53 -0.92 -4.39 -7.97
N LEU A 54 -0.98 -5.21 -6.91
CA LEU A 54 -1.49 -4.84 -5.59
C LEU A 54 -0.59 -5.36 -4.47
N ILE A 55 -0.14 -4.48 -3.58
CA ILE A 55 0.47 -4.86 -2.31
C ILE A 55 -0.52 -4.58 -1.19
N ILE A 56 -0.75 -5.58 -0.34
CA ILE A 56 -1.49 -5.43 0.91
C ILE A 56 -0.47 -5.47 2.05
N ALA A 57 -0.36 -4.39 2.80
CA ALA A 57 0.60 -4.24 3.90
C ALA A 57 -0.11 -4.07 5.24
N LYS A 58 0.40 -4.71 6.30
CA LYS A 58 -0.06 -4.44 7.67
C LYS A 58 0.30 -3.02 8.08
N HIS A 59 1.58 -2.66 8.01
CA HIS A 59 2.02 -1.31 8.37
C HIS A 59 1.74 -0.33 7.22
N PRO A 60 1.14 0.85 7.51
CA PRO A 60 0.89 1.87 6.51
C PRO A 60 2.19 2.39 5.88
N LEU A 61 2.24 2.41 4.55
CA LEU A 61 3.36 3.01 3.82
C LEU A 61 3.44 4.52 4.08
N ILE A 62 2.28 5.18 4.10
CA ILE A 62 2.12 6.59 4.42
C ILE A 62 1.43 6.68 5.78
N PHE A 63 2.22 6.68 6.85
CA PHE A 63 1.68 6.83 8.20
C PHE A 63 1.42 8.30 8.57
N ARG A 64 2.24 9.22 8.04
CA ARG A 64 2.07 10.67 8.18
C ARG A 64 1.98 11.29 6.79
N PRO A 65 1.28 12.44 6.63
CA PRO A 65 1.25 13.15 5.37
C PRO A 65 2.66 13.44 4.84
N LEU A 66 2.90 13.16 3.56
CA LEU A 66 4.16 13.47 2.91
C LEU A 66 4.25 14.97 2.62
N SER A 67 5.38 15.60 2.93
CA SER A 67 5.60 17.02 2.60
C SER A 67 6.00 17.24 1.14
N ALA A 68 6.61 16.23 0.51
CA ALA A 68 6.94 16.21 -0.90
C ALA A 68 6.83 14.77 -1.44
N LEU A 69 6.94 14.61 -2.76
CA LEU A 69 7.03 13.29 -3.39
C LEU A 69 8.23 13.26 -4.34
N THR A 70 9.42 13.12 -3.75
CA THR A 70 10.70 13.15 -4.47
C THR A 70 11.53 11.90 -4.20
N SER A 71 12.65 11.75 -4.90
CA SER A 71 13.62 10.68 -4.61
C SER A 71 14.66 11.06 -3.55
N MET A 72 14.47 12.17 -2.82
CA MET A 72 15.43 12.66 -1.82
C MET A 72 15.26 11.99 -0.45
N ASN A 73 14.06 11.50 -0.17
CA ASN A 73 13.74 10.76 1.05
C ASN A 73 13.32 9.33 0.68
N ASP A 74 13.75 8.35 1.47
CA ASP A 74 13.52 6.93 1.17
C ASP A 74 12.03 6.56 1.12
N GLN A 75 11.21 7.11 2.03
CA GLN A 75 9.76 6.87 2.06
C GLN A 75 9.08 7.48 0.83
N GLU A 76 9.39 8.74 0.51
CA GLU A 76 8.87 9.41 -0.69
C GLU A 76 9.29 8.67 -1.96
N LYS A 77 10.55 8.23 -2.02
CA LYS A 77 11.10 7.45 -3.13
C LYS A 77 10.34 6.14 -3.31
N LEU A 78 10.06 5.40 -2.23
CA LEU A 78 9.27 4.16 -2.30
C LEU A 78 7.87 4.40 -2.86
N VAL A 79 7.18 5.43 -2.35
CA VAL A 79 5.84 5.80 -2.82
C VAL A 79 5.89 6.18 -4.31
N LEU A 80 6.88 6.98 -4.71
CA LEU A 80 7.08 7.39 -6.10
C LEU A 80 7.40 6.19 -7.02
N ASP A 81 8.23 5.26 -6.57
CA ASP A 81 8.62 4.06 -7.31
C ASP A 81 7.44 3.10 -7.51
N LEU A 82 6.56 2.98 -6.51
CA LEU A 82 5.33 2.18 -6.58
C LEU A 82 4.30 2.82 -7.52
N ALA A 83 4.08 4.13 -7.38
CA ALA A 83 3.16 4.87 -8.24
C ALA A 83 3.58 4.79 -9.72
N ARG A 84 4.88 4.96 -10.02
CA ARG A 84 5.43 4.84 -11.38
C ARG A 84 5.34 3.43 -11.94
N ALA A 85 5.41 2.42 -11.08
CA ALA A 85 5.31 1.02 -11.48
C ALA A 85 3.86 0.56 -11.68
N GLY A 86 2.87 1.40 -11.38
CA GLY A 86 1.46 0.99 -11.43
C GLY A 86 1.10 -0.06 -10.37
N ILE A 87 1.79 -0.05 -9.23
CA ILE A 87 1.56 -1.00 -8.14
C ILE A 87 0.77 -0.29 -7.05
N ALA A 88 -0.47 -0.74 -6.83
CA ALA A 88 -1.33 -0.21 -5.79
C ALA A 88 -0.89 -0.69 -4.39
N VAL A 89 -1.16 0.12 -3.36
CA VAL A 89 -0.88 -0.22 -1.95
C VAL A 89 -2.12 -0.04 -1.10
N LEU A 90 -2.52 -1.11 -0.43
CA LEU A 90 -3.59 -1.15 0.56
C LEU A 90 -2.99 -1.41 1.95
N SER A 91 -3.31 -0.58 2.93
CA SER A 91 -2.74 -0.66 4.29
C SER A 91 -3.75 -1.02 5.37
N LEU A 92 -3.37 -1.95 6.25
CA LEU A 92 -4.24 -2.63 7.22
C LEU A 92 -3.61 -2.62 8.62
N MET A 93 -3.61 -1.49 9.33
CA MET A 93 -2.90 -1.34 10.61
C MET A 93 -3.53 -2.14 11.76
N THR A 94 -4.52 -1.61 12.49
CA THR A 94 -5.09 -2.32 13.66
C THR A 94 -6.21 -3.29 13.33
N ILE A 95 -6.46 -3.55 12.05
CA ILE A 95 -7.50 -4.52 11.65
C ILE A 95 -6.96 -5.95 11.83
N ILE A 96 -7.65 -6.77 12.62
CA ILE A 96 -7.28 -8.16 12.98
C ILE A 96 -8.24 -9.13 12.30
#